data_AF-A0A2W7B3L4-F1
#
_entry.id   AF-A0A2W7B3L4-F1
#
_cell.length_a   1.000
_cell.length_b   1.000
_cell.length_c   1.000
_cell.angle_alpha   90.00
_cell.angle_beta   90.00
_cell.angle_gamma   90.00
#
_symmetry.space_group_name_H-M   'P 1'
#
loop_
_entity.id
_entity.type
_entity.pdbx_description
1 polymer ?
#
loop_
_entity_poly.entity_id
_entity_poly.type
_entity_poly.pdbx_seq_one_letter_code
_entity_poly.pdbx_strand_id
1 'polypeptide(L)'
;MPSNNPFQKPGISGSIFCEGINTEPLKVILDTYFNPEFKSVVSIAISGETGTGKTTLLNTVKCEVEHNSNGFFAGIDGYQITRIEDIVYYVLGVFVKELTRESPSGVSFIQQLATNIVNESLSLSNQVTQYEAKQIISRFDYFARNEDFVENKIKVYQQHHPEFNISSNLLRAILWTLSAETSSQTNDNSYLCASAIAWLKGEPINEAKIMKIPPQFSIINNNKKEAFDALCELLRIVSEYYSVVLAFDELEAMPPNDFGLPFWVNFSGLISNLHNYLPNIVRKNKVILITSWLETSWQTLVASLSRTGNTELSMTSVNKSHIFKLCSLPSLNEKPLKLIGVLSKDEGLNLVACWLKELKGNSSQNPYEPFKQSRIEAFLNSGPTPRKLWNWCAGEWLEVTETTNSTLQEIFNTYQSQADDSLFKNDNRIADLLELSFNFVKGKLIENVIVHQIQKMPKPKSAKFQLLLEGIENGKIIRIGIGVCQGHAATVGAMVKQLLDPDGRYSLTRGCFIRSKQLKLKPHIMAFQNIQQLVNIQGGKDIDLIDHQLFELDALFQSLNFFNKNGILLTPQDEEFKRKILTQSGLIKEILSSPKPK
;
A
#
# COMPACT_ATOMS: atom_id res chain seq x y z
N MET A 1 -17.67 -10.04 -8.09
CA MET A 1 -18.21 -8.76 -7.60
C MET A 1 -17.48 -8.43 -6.31
N PRO A 2 -16.69 -7.35 -6.24
CA PRO A 2 -16.01 -7.01 -5.00
C PRO A 2 -17.04 -6.38 -4.05
N SER A 3 -17.25 -7.02 -2.90
CA SER A 3 -18.01 -6.49 -1.78
C SER A 3 -17.27 -5.25 -1.25
N ASN A 4 -17.79 -4.06 -1.52
CA ASN A 4 -17.38 -2.83 -0.86
C ASN A 4 -17.84 -2.89 0.60
N ASN A 5 -17.07 -3.60 1.43
CA ASN A 5 -17.22 -3.58 2.87
C ASN A 5 -16.56 -2.28 3.37
N PRO A 6 -17.26 -1.39 4.11
CA PRO A 6 -16.66 -0.18 4.69
C PRO A 6 -15.46 -0.47 5.63
N PHE A 7 -15.28 -1.75 5.99
CA PHE A 7 -14.16 -2.31 6.74
C PHE A 7 -12.86 -2.52 5.92
N GLN A 8 -12.86 -2.25 4.61
CA GLN A 8 -11.71 -2.44 3.71
C GLN A 8 -11.28 -1.15 2.98
N LYS A 9 -11.41 0.03 3.59
CA LYS A 9 -10.79 1.24 3.01
C LYS A 9 -9.27 1.18 3.17
N PRO A 10 -8.48 1.29 2.08
CA PRO A 10 -7.05 1.54 2.18
C PRO A 10 -6.86 3.01 2.59
N GLY A 11 -6.42 3.26 3.82
CA GLY A 11 -6.11 4.62 4.28
C GLY A 11 -6.41 4.93 5.75
N ILE A 12 -7.04 4.02 6.50
CA ILE A 12 -7.03 4.11 7.98
C ILE A 12 -5.67 3.58 8.43
N SER A 13 -4.83 4.44 9.04
CA SER A 13 -3.55 4.02 9.60
C SER A 13 -3.77 2.87 10.59
N GLY A 14 -3.12 1.74 10.38
CA GLY A 14 -3.27 0.55 11.23
C GLY A 14 -2.76 0.72 12.68
N SER A 15 -2.28 1.91 13.06
CA SER A 15 -1.96 2.24 14.46
C SER A 15 -3.20 2.26 15.37
N ILE A 16 -4.41 2.48 14.84
CA ILE A 16 -5.58 2.82 15.69
C ILE A 16 -6.47 1.63 16.02
N PHE A 17 -6.39 0.52 15.26
CA PHE A 17 -7.22 -0.67 15.53
C PHE A 17 -6.90 -1.37 16.87
N CYS A 18 -5.83 -0.96 17.57
CA CYS A 18 -5.41 -1.55 18.84
C CYS A 18 -5.56 -0.64 20.07
N GLU A 19 -6.06 0.58 19.97
CA GLU A 19 -6.31 1.37 21.20
C GLU A 19 -7.42 0.77 22.10
N GLY A 20 -8.12 -0.28 21.66
CA GLY A 20 -9.19 -0.94 22.44
C GLY A 20 -9.00 -2.41 22.82
N ILE A 21 -8.16 -3.19 22.13
CA ILE A 21 -8.06 -4.67 22.31
C ILE A 21 -6.61 -5.14 22.19
N ASN A 22 -6.24 -6.13 23.03
CA ASN A 22 -4.92 -6.77 23.04
C ASN A 22 -3.77 -5.75 23.23
N THR A 23 -4.02 -4.68 23.98
CA THR A 23 -3.07 -3.61 24.27
C THR A 23 -1.81 -4.12 24.98
N GLU A 24 -1.97 -5.06 25.92
CA GLU A 24 -0.83 -5.69 26.61
C GLU A 24 0.02 -6.55 25.66
N PRO A 25 -0.52 -7.51 24.88
CA PRO A 25 0.24 -8.20 23.84
C PRO A 25 0.96 -7.26 22.87
N LEU A 26 0.28 -6.21 22.38
CA LEU A 26 0.89 -5.22 21.51
C LEU A 26 2.06 -4.53 22.21
N LYS A 27 1.84 -4.04 23.43
CA LYS A 27 2.87 -3.37 24.23
C LYS A 27 4.09 -4.25 24.42
N VAL A 28 3.93 -5.52 24.78
CA VAL A 28 5.06 -6.45 24.95
C VAL A 28 5.87 -6.61 23.66
N ILE A 29 5.19 -6.73 22.51
CA ILE A 29 5.86 -6.86 21.21
C ILE A 29 6.62 -5.58 20.86
N LEU A 30 5.99 -4.41 21.01
CA LEU A 30 6.60 -3.13 20.71
C LEU A 30 7.73 -2.79 21.68
N ASP A 31 7.57 -3.02 22.97
CA ASP A 31 8.62 -2.84 23.98
C ASP A 31 9.83 -3.72 23.63
N THR A 32 9.62 -4.96 23.19
CA THR A 32 10.70 -5.85 22.72
C THR A 32 11.39 -5.28 21.47
N TYR A 33 10.61 -4.77 20.52
CA TYR A 33 11.12 -4.18 19.28
C TYR A 33 11.93 -2.90 19.53
N PHE A 34 11.44 -2.00 20.37
CA PHE A 34 12.08 -0.70 20.63
C PHE A 34 13.15 -0.74 21.72
N ASN A 35 13.18 -1.74 22.60
CA ASN A 35 14.15 -1.78 23.71
C ASN A 35 15.58 -2.15 23.22
N PRO A 36 16.57 -1.24 23.26
CA PRO A 36 17.91 -1.46 22.72
C PRO A 36 18.73 -2.56 23.43
N GLU A 37 18.30 -3.05 24.59
CA GLU A 37 19.00 -4.08 25.36
C GLU A 37 18.87 -5.49 24.74
N PHE A 38 17.85 -5.77 23.93
CA PHE A 38 17.70 -7.05 23.22
C PHE A 38 18.55 -7.07 21.96
N LYS A 39 19.62 -7.87 21.91
CA LYS A 39 20.68 -7.70 20.90
C LYS A 39 20.79 -8.70 19.74
N SER A 40 19.91 -9.69 19.57
CA SER A 40 20.03 -10.55 18.37
C SER A 40 18.71 -11.05 17.82
N VAL A 41 18.09 -12.04 18.47
CA VAL A 41 16.91 -12.73 17.92
C VAL A 41 15.94 -13.07 19.04
N VAL A 42 14.66 -12.78 18.84
CA VAL A 42 13.61 -13.11 19.80
C VAL A 42 12.44 -13.76 19.08
N SER A 43 11.93 -14.86 19.63
CA SER A 43 10.68 -15.47 19.20
C SER A 43 9.55 -15.18 20.18
N ILE A 44 8.40 -14.77 19.65
CA ILE A 44 7.17 -14.48 20.39
C ILE A 44 6.05 -15.32 19.77
N ALA A 45 5.43 -16.19 20.55
CA ALA A 45 4.17 -16.82 20.14
C ALA A 45 2.99 -16.02 20.68
N ILE A 46 1.95 -15.91 19.87
CA ILE A 46 0.65 -15.33 20.19
C ILE A 46 -0.37 -16.46 20.08
N SER A 47 -1.25 -16.58 21.08
CA SER A 47 -2.27 -17.62 21.11
C SER A 47 -3.64 -17.02 21.33
N GLY A 48 -4.63 -17.46 20.57
CA GLY A 48 -6.01 -17.11 20.78
C GLY A 48 -6.95 -17.77 19.80
N GLU A 49 -8.23 -17.83 20.16
CA GLU A 49 -9.28 -18.44 19.33
C GLU A 49 -9.51 -17.70 18.00
N THR A 50 -10.33 -18.29 17.13
CA THR A 50 -10.75 -17.63 15.89
C THR A 50 -11.53 -16.35 16.19
N GLY A 51 -11.10 -15.24 15.59
CA GLY A 51 -11.78 -13.94 15.75
C GLY A 51 -11.36 -13.10 16.95
N THR A 52 -10.26 -13.43 17.63
CA THR A 52 -9.65 -12.65 18.73
C THR A 52 -8.78 -11.48 18.28
N GLY A 53 -8.60 -11.30 16.97
CA GLY A 53 -7.85 -10.18 16.40
C GLY A 53 -6.36 -10.41 16.20
N LYS A 54 -5.90 -11.67 16.06
CA LYS A 54 -4.47 -12.02 15.78
C LYS A 54 -3.90 -11.25 14.58
N THR A 55 -4.55 -11.35 13.41
CA THR A 55 -4.14 -10.63 12.18
C THR A 55 -4.19 -9.12 12.35
N THR A 56 -5.18 -8.60 13.07
CA THR A 56 -5.28 -7.16 13.38
C THR A 56 -4.09 -6.70 14.21
N LEU A 57 -3.73 -7.44 15.26
CA LEU A 57 -2.56 -7.17 16.10
C LEU A 57 -1.27 -7.16 15.27
N LEU A 58 -1.07 -8.15 14.40
CA LEU A 58 0.10 -8.21 13.51
C LEU A 58 0.15 -7.04 12.53
N ASN A 59 -1.00 -6.62 11.99
CA ASN A 59 -1.09 -5.44 11.12
C ASN A 59 -0.77 -4.13 11.87
N THR A 60 -1.13 -4.02 13.14
CA THR A 60 -0.73 -2.87 13.96
C THR A 60 0.77 -2.89 14.23
N VAL A 61 1.34 -4.04 14.59
CA VAL A 61 2.80 -4.19 14.74
C VAL A 61 3.51 -3.79 13.44
N LYS A 62 3.01 -4.26 12.28
CA LYS A 62 3.52 -3.85 10.96
C LYS A 62 3.52 -2.33 10.79
N CYS A 63 2.42 -1.66 11.10
CA CYS A 63 2.34 -0.22 10.99
C CYS A 63 3.39 0.46 11.87
N GLU A 64 3.48 0.10 13.16
CA GLU A 64 4.45 0.71 14.08
C GLU A 64 5.91 0.45 13.67
N VAL A 65 6.21 -0.76 13.19
CA VAL A 65 7.53 -1.12 12.66
C VAL A 65 7.87 -0.29 11.43
N GLU A 66 6.95 -0.16 10.48
CA GLU A 66 7.17 0.57 9.22
C GLU A 66 7.19 2.10 9.38
N HIS A 67 6.62 2.65 10.46
CA HIS A 67 6.79 4.07 10.82
C HIS A 67 8.21 4.38 11.32
N ASN A 68 8.94 3.37 11.82
CA ASN A 68 10.35 3.52 12.17
C ASN A 68 11.20 3.49 10.89
N SER A 69 12.08 4.48 10.71
CA SER A 69 12.93 4.63 9.51
C SER A 69 13.79 3.40 9.18
N ASN A 70 14.10 2.59 10.20
CA ASN A 70 14.94 1.41 10.06
C ASN A 70 14.15 0.10 10.29
N GLY A 71 12.81 0.13 10.22
CA GLY A 71 11.98 -1.06 10.41
C GLY A 71 11.64 -1.77 9.11
N PHE A 72 11.68 -3.10 9.13
CA PHE A 72 11.22 -3.95 8.04
C PHE A 72 10.29 -5.04 8.59
N PHE A 73 9.11 -5.16 8.02
CA PHE A 73 8.11 -6.16 8.40
C PHE A 73 7.81 -7.07 7.21
N ALA A 74 7.84 -8.39 7.44
CA ALA A 74 7.37 -9.38 6.47
C ALA A 74 6.30 -10.28 7.11
N GLY A 75 5.10 -10.25 6.52
CA GLY A 75 3.97 -11.09 6.92
C GLY A 75 3.90 -12.35 6.07
N ILE A 76 4.05 -13.51 6.71
CA ILE A 76 3.91 -14.84 6.11
C ILE A 76 2.53 -15.37 6.45
N ASP A 77 1.68 -15.44 5.42
CA ASP A 77 0.34 -16.01 5.50
C ASP A 77 0.39 -17.51 5.17
N GLY A 78 0.10 -18.36 6.16
CA GLY A 78 0.07 -19.81 6.00
C GLY A 78 -1.02 -20.32 5.08
N TYR A 79 -2.07 -19.53 4.81
CA TYR A 79 -3.21 -19.92 3.97
C TYR A 79 -2.83 -20.11 2.50
N GLN A 80 -1.82 -19.41 2.01
CA GLN A 80 -1.46 -19.43 0.58
C GLN A 80 -0.54 -20.60 0.20
N ILE A 81 -0.06 -21.37 1.18
CA ILE A 81 0.79 -22.52 0.91
C ILE A 81 -0.12 -23.67 0.50
N THR A 82 0.15 -24.29 -0.65
CA THR A 82 -0.64 -25.42 -1.15
C THR A 82 0.00 -26.77 -0.84
N ARG A 83 1.31 -26.79 -0.57
CA ARG A 83 2.11 -28.02 -0.38
C ARG A 83 3.15 -27.83 0.70
N ILE A 84 3.28 -28.86 1.54
CA ILE A 84 4.19 -28.84 2.69
C ILE A 84 5.67 -28.84 2.28
N GLU A 85 5.97 -29.37 1.10
CA GLU A 85 7.33 -29.36 0.57
C GLU A 85 7.83 -27.95 0.25
N ASP A 86 6.91 -27.03 -0.01
CA ASP A 86 7.21 -25.72 -0.56
C ASP A 86 7.32 -24.64 0.52
N ILE A 87 7.13 -24.96 1.81
CA ILE A 87 7.10 -23.97 2.90
C ILE A 87 8.32 -23.04 2.88
N VAL A 88 9.53 -23.59 2.72
CA VAL A 88 10.76 -22.78 2.71
C VAL A 88 10.82 -21.87 1.49
N TYR A 89 10.49 -22.39 0.31
CA TYR A 89 10.44 -21.59 -0.93
C TYR A 89 9.37 -20.50 -0.86
N TYR A 90 8.21 -20.82 -0.29
CA TYR A 90 7.14 -19.85 -0.07
C TYR A 90 7.59 -18.74 0.88
N VAL A 91 8.19 -19.08 2.03
CA VAL A 91 8.69 -18.08 2.98
C VAL A 91 9.77 -17.20 2.35
N LEU A 92 10.71 -17.78 1.59
CA LEU A 92 11.70 -17.02 0.82
C LEU A 92 11.02 -16.09 -0.19
N GLY A 93 10.08 -16.60 -0.97
CA GLY A 93 9.38 -15.83 -2.00
C GLY A 93 8.57 -14.67 -1.42
N VAL A 94 7.88 -14.90 -0.28
CA VAL A 94 7.17 -13.85 0.46
C VAL A 94 8.14 -12.83 1.03
N PHE A 95 9.24 -13.27 1.64
CA PHE A 95 10.25 -12.36 2.19
C PHE A 95 10.82 -11.42 1.10
N VAL A 96 11.17 -11.97 -0.06
CA VAL A 96 11.64 -11.18 -1.22
C VAL A 96 10.55 -10.26 -1.77
N LYS A 97 9.30 -10.73 -1.84
CA LYS A 97 8.16 -9.89 -2.24
C LYS A 97 7.97 -8.71 -1.29
N GLU A 98 8.08 -8.91 0.01
CA GLU A 98 7.99 -7.82 0.99
C GLU A 98 9.15 -6.82 0.83
N LEU A 99 10.35 -7.28 0.44
CA LEU A 99 11.47 -6.39 0.09
C LEU A 99 11.22 -5.54 -1.17
N THR A 100 10.33 -5.96 -2.08
CA THR A 100 9.96 -5.14 -3.26
C THR A 100 8.99 -4.01 -2.94
N ARG A 101 8.40 -3.98 -1.75
CA ARG A 101 7.48 -2.90 -1.35
C ARG A 101 8.21 -1.56 -1.29
N GLU A 102 7.47 -0.52 -1.65
CA GLU A 102 7.95 0.86 -1.57
C GLU A 102 8.17 1.25 -0.10
N SER A 103 9.36 1.77 0.16
CA SER A 103 9.78 2.33 1.44
C SER A 103 9.38 3.81 1.54
N PRO A 104 9.53 4.45 2.71
CA PRO A 104 9.20 5.87 2.89
C PRO A 104 9.95 6.85 1.96
N SER A 105 11.11 6.48 1.38
CA SER A 105 11.85 7.36 0.45
C SER A 105 11.38 7.25 -1.01
N GLY A 106 10.39 6.41 -1.28
CA GLY A 106 9.75 6.23 -2.58
C GLY A 106 10.56 5.38 -3.57
N VAL A 107 11.27 4.38 -3.05
CA VAL A 107 11.92 3.29 -3.78
C VAL A 107 11.69 1.98 -3.01
N SER A 108 11.91 0.82 -3.63
CA SER A 108 11.75 -0.46 -2.90
C SER A 108 12.79 -0.65 -1.78
N PHE A 109 12.46 -1.42 -0.73
CA PHE A 109 13.42 -1.79 0.32
C PHE A 109 14.63 -2.54 -0.25
N ILE A 110 14.45 -3.39 -1.26
CA ILE A 110 15.54 -4.13 -1.89
C ILE A 110 16.51 -3.22 -2.66
N GLN A 111 15.99 -2.18 -3.31
CA GLN A 111 16.83 -1.18 -3.97
C GLN A 111 17.58 -0.30 -2.96
N GLN A 112 16.97 0.01 -1.81
CA GLN A 112 17.69 0.66 -0.72
C GLN A 112 18.78 -0.23 -0.15
N LEU A 113 18.48 -1.52 0.05
CA LEU A 113 19.45 -2.50 0.51
C LEU A 113 20.66 -2.53 -0.43
N ALA A 114 20.41 -2.65 -1.73
CA ALA A 114 21.45 -2.61 -2.75
C ALA A 114 22.24 -1.29 -2.75
N THR A 115 21.55 -0.15 -2.59
CA THR A 115 22.20 1.16 -2.46
C THR A 115 23.10 1.23 -1.22
N ASN A 116 22.65 0.69 -0.09
CA ASN A 116 23.42 0.68 1.16
C ASN A 116 24.69 -0.18 1.00
N ILE A 117 24.60 -1.34 0.35
CA ILE A 117 25.77 -2.18 0.02
C ILE A 117 26.76 -1.41 -0.86
N VAL A 118 26.28 -0.66 -1.86
CA VAL A 118 27.16 0.16 -2.70
C VAL A 118 27.80 1.30 -1.91
N ASN A 119 27.04 2.04 -1.11
CA ASN A 119 27.56 3.15 -0.31
C ASN A 119 28.57 2.66 0.75
N GLU A 120 28.30 1.53 1.37
CA GLU A 120 29.21 0.93 2.33
C GLU A 120 30.51 0.49 1.65
N SER A 121 30.43 -0.24 0.54
CA SER A 121 31.63 -0.61 -0.23
C SER A 121 32.42 0.60 -0.75
N LEU A 122 31.75 1.71 -1.09
CA LEU A 122 32.43 2.98 -1.41
C LEU A 122 33.17 3.55 -0.20
N SER A 123 32.50 3.64 0.95
CA SER A 123 33.07 4.13 2.20
C SER A 123 34.29 3.30 2.64
N LEU A 124 34.20 1.97 2.54
CA LEU A 124 35.29 1.05 2.87
C LEU A 124 36.48 1.17 1.91
N SER A 125 36.25 1.65 0.68
CA SER A 125 37.30 1.97 -0.29
C SER A 125 37.85 3.41 -0.16
N ASN A 126 37.57 4.10 0.94
CA ASN A 126 37.92 5.50 1.21
C ASN A 126 37.38 6.50 0.16
N GLN A 127 36.26 6.17 -0.49
CA GLN A 127 35.57 7.09 -1.38
C GLN A 127 34.54 7.91 -0.59
N VAL A 128 34.57 9.23 -0.78
CA VAL A 128 33.70 10.17 -0.04
C VAL A 128 32.26 10.18 -0.56
N THR A 129 32.05 9.71 -1.79
CA THR A 129 30.75 9.79 -2.46
C THR A 129 29.73 8.84 -1.82
N GLN A 130 28.61 9.39 -1.36
CA GLN A 130 27.41 8.64 -0.99
C GLN A 130 26.29 8.97 -1.99
N TYR A 131 25.57 7.94 -2.41
CA TYR A 131 24.44 8.08 -3.32
C TYR A 131 23.13 7.90 -2.58
N GLU A 132 22.15 8.74 -2.88
CA GLU A 132 20.76 8.41 -2.59
C GLU A 132 20.27 7.29 -3.52
N ALA A 133 19.31 6.48 -3.06
CA ALA A 133 18.83 5.33 -3.84
C ALA A 133 18.36 5.72 -5.26
N LYS A 134 17.59 6.81 -5.39
CA LYS A 134 17.14 7.30 -6.70
C LYS A 134 18.30 7.71 -7.63
N GLN A 135 19.37 8.26 -7.06
CA GLN A 135 20.54 8.67 -7.83
C GLN A 135 21.30 7.47 -8.38
N ILE A 136 21.55 6.45 -7.55
CA ILE A 136 22.24 5.26 -8.01
C ILE A 136 21.39 4.47 -9.01
N ILE A 137 20.08 4.30 -8.79
CA ILE A 137 19.19 3.62 -9.73
C ILE A 137 19.25 4.28 -11.11
N SER A 138 19.20 5.62 -11.17
CA SER A 138 19.26 6.36 -12.44
C SER A 138 20.59 6.21 -13.20
N ARG A 139 21.65 5.75 -12.53
CA ARG A 139 23.01 5.62 -13.08
C ARG A 139 23.51 4.18 -13.10
N PHE A 140 22.76 3.24 -12.53
CA PHE A 140 23.26 1.89 -12.27
C PHE A 140 23.60 1.18 -13.58
N ASP A 141 22.73 1.27 -14.60
CA ASP A 141 22.99 0.64 -15.90
C ASP A 141 24.25 1.20 -16.58
N TYR A 142 24.60 2.47 -16.33
CA TYR A 142 25.86 3.04 -16.81
C TYR A 142 27.06 2.46 -16.05
N PHE A 143 26.95 2.34 -14.72
CA PHE A 143 28.01 1.74 -13.90
C PHE A 143 28.20 0.25 -14.19
N ALA A 144 27.10 -0.49 -14.38
CA ALA A 144 27.11 -1.93 -14.64
C ALA A 144 27.71 -2.31 -16.01
N ARG A 145 27.76 -1.37 -16.98
CA ARG A 145 28.50 -1.55 -18.24
C ARG A 145 30.01 -1.66 -18.05
N ASN A 146 30.54 -1.05 -16.99
CA ASN A 146 31.90 -1.31 -16.59
C ASN A 146 31.90 -2.69 -15.93
N GLU A 147 32.42 -3.71 -16.64
CA GLU A 147 32.29 -5.12 -16.27
C GLU A 147 32.76 -5.46 -14.85
N ASP A 148 33.55 -4.57 -14.24
CA ASP A 148 34.11 -4.70 -12.90
C ASP A 148 33.32 -3.99 -11.81
N PHE A 149 32.33 -3.13 -12.09
CA PHE A 149 31.69 -2.34 -11.03
C PHE A 149 30.98 -3.24 -9.99
N VAL A 150 30.09 -4.11 -10.45
CA VAL A 150 29.33 -5.03 -9.59
C VAL A 150 30.28 -5.98 -8.86
N GLU A 151 31.23 -6.58 -9.57
CA GLU A 151 32.22 -7.52 -8.99
C GLU A 151 33.12 -6.85 -7.95
N ASN A 152 33.57 -5.62 -8.22
CA ASN A 152 34.38 -4.84 -7.28
C ASN A 152 33.58 -4.54 -6.00
N LYS A 153 32.31 -4.11 -6.13
CA LYS A 153 31.47 -3.84 -4.94
C LYS A 153 31.26 -5.08 -4.09
N ILE A 154 30.99 -6.21 -4.73
CA ILE A 154 30.87 -7.51 -4.04
C ILE A 154 32.17 -7.88 -3.34
N LYS A 155 33.31 -7.79 -4.04
CA LYS A 155 34.61 -8.13 -3.49
C LYS A 155 34.95 -7.27 -2.28
N VAL A 156 34.77 -5.95 -2.37
CA VAL A 156 35.04 -5.03 -1.25
C VAL A 156 34.13 -5.34 -0.07
N TYR A 157 32.85 -5.59 -0.31
CA TYR A 157 31.89 -5.93 0.75
C TYR A 157 32.28 -7.26 1.44
N GLN A 158 32.56 -8.31 0.67
CA GLN A 158 32.97 -9.62 1.22
C GLN A 158 34.32 -9.57 1.95
N GLN A 159 35.26 -8.74 1.50
CA GLN A 159 36.56 -8.57 2.16
C GLN A 159 36.46 -7.93 3.55
N HIS A 160 35.49 -7.04 3.75
CA HIS A 160 35.27 -6.37 5.04
C HIS A 160 34.25 -7.09 5.93
N HIS A 161 33.52 -8.06 5.36
CA HIS A 161 32.60 -8.94 6.07
C HIS A 161 32.91 -10.43 5.81
N PRO A 162 34.17 -10.89 5.97
CA PRO A 162 34.59 -12.27 5.63
C PRO A 162 33.84 -13.34 6.43
N GLU A 163 33.47 -13.00 7.66
CA GLU A 163 32.70 -13.85 8.57
C GLU A 163 31.22 -13.94 8.19
N PHE A 164 30.78 -13.20 7.17
CA PHE A 164 29.42 -13.30 6.65
C PHE A 164 29.21 -14.49 5.74
N ASN A 165 30.26 -14.95 5.06
CA ASN A 165 30.22 -16.05 4.09
C ASN A 165 29.00 -15.97 3.15
N ILE A 166 28.63 -14.76 2.74
CA ILE A 166 27.48 -14.51 1.85
C ILE A 166 27.86 -14.92 0.42
N SER A 167 26.95 -15.60 -0.26
CA SER A 167 27.09 -15.97 -1.66
C SER A 167 27.26 -14.74 -2.56
N SER A 168 28.31 -14.73 -3.38
CA SER A 168 28.51 -13.68 -4.38
C SER A 168 27.32 -13.60 -5.35
N ASN A 169 26.64 -14.71 -5.63
CA ASN A 169 25.46 -14.71 -6.50
C ASN A 169 24.28 -13.98 -5.86
N LEU A 170 24.12 -14.10 -4.55
CA LEU A 170 23.09 -13.38 -3.81
C LEU A 170 23.34 -11.87 -3.84
N LEU A 171 24.59 -11.44 -3.59
CA LEU A 171 24.96 -10.02 -3.69
C LEU A 171 24.82 -9.49 -5.12
N ARG A 172 25.18 -10.27 -6.15
CA ARG A 172 24.93 -9.91 -7.56
C ARG A 172 23.46 -9.66 -7.80
N ALA A 173 22.59 -10.60 -7.41
CA ALA A 173 21.16 -10.46 -7.62
C ALA A 173 20.59 -9.24 -6.87
N ILE A 174 20.99 -8.99 -5.62
CA ILE A 174 20.59 -7.78 -4.89
C ILE A 174 21.02 -6.51 -5.66
N LEU A 175 22.28 -6.44 -6.11
CA LEU A 175 22.78 -5.26 -6.84
C LEU A 175 22.05 -5.04 -8.17
N TRP A 176 21.72 -6.11 -8.90
CA TRP A 176 20.96 -6.01 -10.16
C TRP A 176 19.53 -5.48 -9.99
N THR A 177 18.98 -5.45 -8.77
CA THR A 177 17.70 -4.76 -8.50
C THR A 177 17.78 -3.24 -8.68
N LEU A 178 18.99 -2.66 -8.71
CA LEU A 178 19.22 -1.24 -9.00
C LEU A 178 19.05 -0.89 -10.49
N SER A 179 18.97 -1.88 -11.39
CA SER A 179 18.69 -1.62 -12.80
C SER A 179 17.33 -0.94 -12.95
N ALA A 180 17.25 0.12 -13.77
CA ALA A 180 16.07 0.96 -13.82
C ALA A 180 14.92 0.26 -14.56
N GLU A 181 13.77 0.08 -13.90
CA GLU A 181 12.53 -0.39 -14.56
C GLU A 181 12.01 0.61 -15.60
N THR A 182 12.37 1.89 -15.48
CA THR A 182 11.88 3.00 -16.30
C THR A 182 13.03 3.82 -16.87
N SER A 183 13.75 3.29 -17.87
CA SER A 183 14.57 4.14 -18.74
C SER A 183 13.86 4.35 -20.08
N SER A 184 13.20 5.49 -20.19
CA SER A 184 12.54 5.98 -21.41
C SER A 184 13.52 6.41 -22.52
N GLN A 185 14.80 6.03 -22.44
CA GLN A 185 15.79 6.33 -23.48
C GLN A 185 16.80 5.18 -23.67
N THR A 186 16.51 4.35 -24.67
CA THR A 186 17.49 3.76 -25.61
C THR A 186 18.45 2.64 -25.17
N ASN A 187 18.28 1.91 -24.04
CA ASN A 187 19.03 0.65 -23.83
C ASN A 187 18.25 -0.43 -23.03
N ASP A 188 18.29 -1.66 -23.56
CA ASP A 188 17.47 -2.86 -23.30
C ASP A 188 17.66 -3.57 -21.94
N ASN A 189 17.77 -2.89 -20.79
CA ASN A 189 18.04 -3.57 -19.50
C ASN A 189 16.90 -3.52 -18.46
N SER A 190 15.74 -2.94 -18.79
CA SER A 190 14.65 -2.74 -17.81
C SER A 190 14.07 -4.03 -17.22
N TYR A 191 14.26 -5.18 -17.88
CA TYR A 191 13.83 -6.48 -17.40
C TYR A 191 14.76 -7.08 -16.34
N LEU A 192 15.99 -6.58 -16.19
CA LEU A 192 17.00 -7.17 -15.30
C LEU A 192 16.62 -7.04 -13.81
N CYS A 193 15.95 -5.95 -13.43
CA CYS A 193 15.42 -5.81 -12.07
C CYS A 193 14.41 -6.93 -11.75
N ALA A 194 13.45 -7.16 -12.65
CA ALA A 194 12.45 -8.21 -12.51
C ALA A 194 13.09 -9.60 -12.49
N SER A 195 14.06 -9.88 -13.36
CA SER A 195 14.79 -11.14 -13.37
C SER A 195 15.61 -11.33 -12.09
N ALA A 196 16.26 -10.29 -11.57
CA ALA A 196 16.97 -10.36 -10.29
C ALA A 196 16.02 -10.69 -9.12
N ILE A 197 14.85 -10.07 -9.07
CA ILE A 197 13.81 -10.34 -8.07
C ILE A 197 13.30 -11.79 -8.21
N ALA A 198 13.03 -12.27 -9.43
CA ALA A 198 12.61 -13.64 -9.68
C ALA A 198 13.68 -14.65 -9.20
N TRP A 199 14.94 -14.40 -9.52
CA TRP A 199 16.05 -15.25 -9.07
C TRP A 199 16.17 -15.31 -7.54
N LEU A 200 16.00 -14.16 -6.86
CA LEU A 200 16.02 -14.11 -5.38
C LEU A 200 14.86 -14.89 -4.74
N LYS A 201 13.70 -14.98 -5.40
CA LYS A 201 12.59 -15.86 -4.99
C LYS A 201 12.88 -17.34 -5.23
N GLY A 202 13.95 -17.65 -5.95
CA GLY A 202 14.32 -18.98 -6.38
C GLY A 202 13.66 -19.44 -7.67
N GLU A 203 13.14 -18.51 -8.46
CA GLU A 203 12.59 -18.78 -9.79
C GLU A 203 13.72 -18.84 -10.84
N PRO A 204 13.59 -19.68 -11.87
CA PRO A 204 14.55 -19.71 -12.98
C PRO A 204 14.45 -18.44 -13.84
N ILE A 205 15.58 -18.03 -14.42
CA ILE A 205 15.71 -16.82 -15.23
C ILE A 205 16.49 -17.07 -16.53
N ASN A 206 16.20 -16.30 -17.57
CA ASN A 206 16.89 -16.41 -18.86
C ASN A 206 18.12 -15.49 -18.94
N GLU A 207 18.13 -14.44 -18.13
CA GLU A 207 19.10 -13.34 -18.15
C GLU A 207 20.36 -13.63 -17.32
N ALA A 208 20.48 -14.84 -16.80
CA ALA A 208 21.52 -15.28 -15.88
C ALA A 208 22.94 -14.96 -16.37
N LYS A 209 23.17 -15.13 -17.69
CA LYS A 209 24.45 -14.84 -18.33
C LYS A 209 24.83 -13.36 -18.23
N ILE A 210 23.86 -12.45 -18.42
CA ILE A 210 24.06 -11.00 -18.32
C ILE A 210 24.38 -10.64 -16.87
N MET A 211 23.62 -11.21 -15.94
CA MET A 211 23.78 -10.93 -14.51
C MET A 211 24.96 -11.65 -13.85
N LYS A 212 25.68 -12.52 -14.59
CA LYS A 212 26.78 -13.37 -14.09
C LYS A 212 26.37 -14.21 -12.87
N ILE A 213 25.14 -14.72 -12.87
CA ILE A 213 24.57 -15.63 -11.85
C ILE A 213 24.11 -16.94 -12.52
N PRO A 214 23.96 -18.05 -11.77
CA PRO A 214 23.40 -19.27 -12.34
C PRO A 214 21.93 -19.06 -12.73
N PRO A 215 21.40 -19.77 -13.75
CA PRO A 215 20.03 -19.56 -14.25
C PRO A 215 18.93 -19.90 -13.26
N GLN A 216 19.27 -20.62 -12.20
CA GLN A 216 18.43 -20.92 -11.05
C GLN A 216 19.37 -21.21 -9.87
N PHE A 217 18.86 -21.25 -8.64
CA PHE A 217 19.53 -22.05 -7.61
C PHE A 217 19.72 -23.47 -8.17
N SER A 218 20.70 -24.25 -7.72
CA SER A 218 20.97 -25.58 -8.28
C SER A 218 19.86 -26.59 -7.97
N ILE A 219 18.67 -26.39 -8.54
CA ILE A 219 17.46 -27.22 -8.46
C ILE A 219 17.61 -28.39 -9.44
N ILE A 220 18.69 -29.14 -9.31
CA ILE A 220 18.73 -30.47 -9.93
C ILE A 220 18.04 -31.49 -8.99
N ASN A 221 17.73 -31.14 -7.71
CA ASN A 221 17.18 -32.10 -6.73
C ASN A 221 16.21 -31.52 -5.65
N ASN A 222 15.40 -30.48 -5.89
CA ASN A 222 14.47 -29.95 -4.86
C ASN A 222 15.14 -29.65 -3.49
N ASN A 223 16.31 -29.01 -3.50
CA ASN A 223 17.12 -28.89 -2.30
C ASN A 223 16.61 -27.77 -1.39
N LYS A 224 15.62 -28.07 -0.53
CA LYS A 224 15.06 -27.16 0.50
C LYS A 224 16.13 -26.45 1.33
N LYS A 225 17.30 -27.08 1.49
CA LYS A 225 18.46 -26.51 2.15
C LYS A 225 18.95 -25.23 1.46
N GLU A 226 19.05 -25.21 0.14
CA GLU A 226 19.52 -24.04 -0.60
C GLU A 226 18.58 -22.85 -0.45
N ALA A 227 17.26 -23.09 -0.49
CA ALA A 227 16.27 -22.05 -0.24
C ALA A 227 16.33 -21.52 1.20
N PHE A 228 16.55 -22.42 2.18
CA PHE A 228 16.73 -22.04 3.57
C PHE A 228 18.01 -21.23 3.79
N ASP A 229 19.12 -21.66 3.18
CA ASP A 229 20.41 -20.97 3.23
C ASP A 229 20.27 -19.58 2.57
N ALA A 230 19.61 -19.47 1.42
CA ALA A 230 19.34 -18.19 0.76
C ALA A 230 18.48 -17.25 1.61
N LEU A 231 17.42 -17.77 2.26
CA LEU A 231 16.59 -17.00 3.20
C LEU A 231 17.44 -16.49 4.37
N CYS A 232 18.29 -17.34 4.94
CA CYS A 232 19.15 -16.96 6.07
C CYS A 232 20.21 -15.94 5.68
N GLU A 233 20.84 -16.08 4.51
CA GLU A 233 21.79 -15.09 3.98
C GLU A 233 21.09 -13.75 3.70
N LEU A 234 19.89 -13.75 3.12
CA LEU A 234 19.11 -12.51 2.92
C LEU A 234 18.75 -11.86 4.25
N LEU A 235 18.24 -12.63 5.21
CA LEU A 235 17.93 -12.11 6.55
C LEU A 235 19.16 -11.51 7.21
N ARG A 236 20.33 -12.13 7.05
CA ARG A 236 21.60 -11.59 7.51
C ARG A 236 21.86 -10.20 6.94
N ILE A 237 21.85 -10.07 5.62
CA ILE A 237 22.13 -8.79 4.92
C ILE A 237 21.09 -7.73 5.29
N VAL A 238 19.81 -8.07 5.27
CA VAL A 238 18.74 -7.13 5.64
C VAL A 238 18.90 -6.66 7.08
N SER A 239 19.24 -7.56 8.00
CA SER A 239 19.45 -7.24 9.42
C SER A 239 20.68 -6.36 9.71
N GLU A 240 21.56 -6.12 8.74
CA GLU A 240 22.66 -5.15 8.89
C GLU A 240 22.17 -3.69 8.73
N TYR A 241 21.03 -3.50 8.08
CA TYR A 241 20.46 -2.18 7.78
C TYR A 241 19.11 -1.93 8.43
N TYR A 242 18.32 -2.97 8.69
CA TYR A 242 16.96 -2.86 9.23
C TYR A 242 16.74 -3.77 10.43
N SER A 243 15.92 -3.34 11.38
CA SER A 243 15.31 -4.24 12.37
C SER A 243 14.15 -4.99 11.72
N VAL A 244 14.22 -6.31 11.73
CA VAL A 244 13.31 -7.18 10.98
C VAL A 244 12.27 -7.81 11.90
N VAL A 245 11.01 -7.78 11.49
CA VAL A 245 9.94 -8.58 12.09
C VAL A 245 9.40 -9.55 11.04
N LEU A 246 9.51 -10.85 11.33
CA LEU A 246 8.88 -11.92 10.55
C LEU A 246 7.64 -12.39 11.30
N ALA A 247 6.46 -12.14 10.76
CA ALA A 247 5.20 -12.52 11.38
C ALA A 247 4.55 -13.67 10.61
N PHE A 248 4.40 -14.83 11.25
CA PHE A 248 3.73 -16.00 10.71
C PHE A 248 2.28 -16.04 11.20
N ASP A 249 1.33 -15.92 10.29
CA ASP A 249 -0.11 -15.95 10.55
C ASP A 249 -0.82 -17.11 9.83
N GLU A 250 -2.02 -17.45 10.30
CA GLU A 250 -2.88 -18.49 9.71
C GLU A 250 -2.19 -19.84 9.44
N LEU A 251 -1.33 -20.28 10.37
CA LEU A 251 -0.54 -21.52 10.24
C LEU A 251 -1.40 -22.79 10.19
N GLU A 252 -2.63 -22.73 10.71
CA GLU A 252 -3.59 -23.82 10.77
C GLU A 252 -4.54 -23.92 9.57
N ALA A 253 -4.34 -23.10 8.53
CA ALA A 253 -5.24 -23.04 7.38
C ALA A 253 -5.34 -24.35 6.57
N MET A 254 -4.34 -25.23 6.65
CA MET A 254 -4.28 -26.45 5.85
C MET A 254 -4.74 -27.70 6.61
N PRO A 255 -5.39 -28.66 5.92
CA PRO A 255 -5.64 -29.97 6.48
C PRO A 255 -4.32 -30.71 6.79
N PRO A 256 -4.36 -31.75 7.65
CA PRO A 256 -3.19 -32.59 7.92
C PRO A 256 -2.60 -33.17 6.63
N ASN A 257 -1.29 -33.42 6.63
CA ASN A 257 -0.61 -34.02 5.49
C ASN A 257 -0.98 -35.50 5.29
N ASP A 258 -0.46 -36.12 4.22
CA ASP A 258 -0.72 -37.52 3.87
C ASP A 258 -0.31 -38.53 4.97
N PHE A 259 0.52 -38.10 5.94
CA PHE A 259 0.94 -38.87 7.11
C PHE A 259 0.10 -38.58 8.37
N GLY A 260 -0.97 -37.79 8.25
CA GLY A 260 -1.85 -37.39 9.36
C GLY A 260 -1.24 -36.38 10.32
N LEU A 261 -0.06 -35.82 10.03
CA LEU A 261 0.55 -34.78 10.84
C LEU A 261 -0.04 -33.41 10.48
N PRO A 262 -0.40 -32.59 11.49
CA PRO A 262 -0.87 -31.24 11.25
C PRO A 262 0.17 -30.38 10.53
N PHE A 263 -0.28 -29.59 9.56
CA PHE A 263 0.59 -28.77 8.71
C PHE A 263 1.51 -27.83 9.50
N TRP A 264 0.97 -27.21 10.55
CA TRP A 264 1.64 -26.24 11.42
C TRP A 264 2.86 -26.80 12.18
N VAL A 265 3.03 -28.12 12.30
CA VAL A 265 4.24 -28.74 12.88
C VAL A 265 5.48 -28.44 12.02
N ASN A 266 5.31 -28.33 10.70
CA ASN A 266 6.44 -28.07 9.80
C ASN A 266 6.87 -26.60 9.87
N PHE A 267 5.92 -25.69 10.10
CA PHE A 267 6.23 -24.30 10.43
C PHE A 267 7.00 -24.20 11.74
N SER A 268 6.57 -24.89 12.80
CA SER A 268 7.29 -24.85 14.08
C SER A 268 8.74 -25.34 13.94
N GLY A 269 8.97 -26.35 13.09
CA GLY A 269 10.29 -26.80 12.67
C GLY A 269 11.10 -25.72 11.96
N LEU A 270 10.52 -25.06 10.95
CA LEU A 270 11.17 -23.96 10.23
C LEU A 270 11.53 -22.79 11.16
N ILE A 271 10.59 -22.34 11.98
CA ILE A 271 10.78 -21.24 12.93
C ILE A 271 11.88 -21.61 13.94
N SER A 272 11.88 -22.85 14.44
CA SER A 272 12.94 -23.33 15.32
C SER A 272 14.31 -23.37 14.64
N ASN A 273 14.37 -23.71 13.35
CA ASN A 273 15.62 -23.67 12.59
C ASN A 273 16.12 -22.24 12.40
N LEU A 274 15.22 -21.30 12.08
CA LEU A 274 15.54 -19.87 12.01
C LEU A 274 16.05 -19.36 13.36
N HIS A 275 15.39 -19.67 14.47
CA HIS A 275 15.80 -19.25 15.81
C HIS A 275 17.17 -19.81 16.21
N ASN A 276 17.55 -21.02 15.78
CA ASN A 276 18.90 -21.55 16.05
C ASN A 276 19.97 -20.89 15.17
N TYR A 277 19.62 -20.57 13.92
CA TYR A 277 20.58 -20.09 12.94
C TYR A 277 20.86 -18.59 13.09
N LEU A 278 19.80 -17.79 13.23
CA LEU A 278 19.86 -16.32 13.22
C LEU A 278 20.78 -15.71 14.30
N PRO A 279 20.84 -16.20 15.56
CA PRO A 279 21.72 -15.63 16.58
C PRO A 279 23.21 -15.67 16.21
N ASN A 280 23.61 -16.59 15.33
CA ASN A 280 24.99 -16.70 14.86
C ASN A 280 25.32 -15.71 13.73
N ILE A 281 24.30 -15.11 13.11
CA ILE A 281 24.47 -14.27 11.91
C ILE A 281 24.00 -12.83 12.10
N VAL A 282 23.02 -12.57 12.95
CA VAL A 282 22.47 -11.24 13.23
C VAL A 282 23.32 -10.53 14.28
N ARG A 283 23.76 -9.29 13.98
CA ARG A 283 24.68 -8.55 14.87
C ARG A 283 24.24 -7.14 15.20
N LYS A 284 23.83 -6.38 14.18
CA LYS A 284 23.65 -4.94 14.30
C LYS A 284 22.22 -4.56 14.67
N ASN A 285 21.24 -5.07 13.91
CA ASN A 285 19.83 -4.87 14.21
C ASN A 285 19.19 -6.19 14.69
N LYS A 286 17.94 -6.11 15.13
CA LYS A 286 17.22 -7.25 15.70
C LYS A 286 16.44 -8.01 14.63
N VAL A 287 16.23 -9.30 14.88
CA VAL A 287 15.22 -10.09 14.17
C VAL A 287 14.20 -10.63 15.18
N ILE A 288 12.93 -10.28 15.01
CA ILE A 288 11.82 -10.79 15.83
C ILE A 288 10.98 -11.75 15.00
N LEU A 289 10.83 -12.97 15.51
CA LEU A 289 9.95 -14.00 14.94
C LEU A 289 8.64 -13.98 15.73
N ILE A 290 7.54 -13.61 15.08
CA ILE A 290 6.21 -13.63 15.69
C ILE A 290 5.41 -14.77 15.08
N THR A 291 4.77 -15.60 15.89
CA THR A 291 3.97 -16.73 15.42
C THR A 291 2.57 -16.68 16.03
N SER A 292 1.55 -16.80 15.18
CA SER A 292 0.14 -16.73 15.55
C SER A 292 -0.45 -18.13 15.56
N TRP A 293 -1.07 -18.51 16.69
CA TRP A 293 -1.61 -19.85 16.91
C TRP A 293 -3.06 -19.80 17.39
N LEU A 294 -3.84 -20.82 17.01
CA LEU A 294 -5.04 -21.23 17.74
C LEU A 294 -4.63 -21.84 19.08
N GLU A 295 -5.45 -21.59 20.11
CA GLU A 295 -5.15 -22.09 21.46
C GLU A 295 -5.09 -23.62 21.52
N THR A 296 -5.99 -24.29 20.81
CA THR A 296 -6.01 -25.76 20.68
C THR A 296 -4.79 -26.31 19.95
N SER A 297 -4.34 -25.65 18.88
CA SER A 297 -3.16 -26.05 18.12
C SER A 297 -1.88 -25.89 18.94
N TRP A 298 -1.73 -24.77 19.65
CA TRP A 298 -0.62 -24.57 20.57
C TRP A 298 -0.57 -25.65 21.67
N GLN A 299 -1.71 -25.93 22.31
CA GLN A 299 -1.80 -26.98 23.33
C GLN A 299 -1.45 -28.36 22.75
N THR A 300 -1.91 -28.66 21.54
CA THR A 300 -1.61 -29.91 20.83
C THR A 300 -0.13 -30.02 20.50
N LEU A 301 0.51 -28.93 20.05
CA LEU A 301 1.95 -28.87 19.81
C LEU A 301 2.73 -29.18 21.09
N VAL A 302 2.44 -28.46 22.18
CA VAL A 302 3.09 -28.66 23.49
C VAL A 302 2.90 -30.09 24.00
N ALA A 303 1.69 -30.64 23.89
CA ALA A 303 1.40 -32.01 24.30
C ALA A 303 2.13 -33.05 23.43
N SER A 304 2.19 -32.84 22.11
CA SER A 304 2.88 -33.75 21.18
C SER A 304 4.38 -33.80 21.44
N LEU A 305 4.99 -32.65 21.73
CA LEU A 305 6.42 -32.54 22.09
C LEU A 305 6.70 -33.10 23.49
N SER A 306 5.71 -33.11 24.39
CA SER A 306 5.86 -33.73 25.71
C SER A 306 5.77 -35.26 25.64
N ARG A 307 5.02 -35.82 24.69
CA ARG A 307 4.78 -37.27 24.52
C ARG A 307 5.90 -38.04 23.82
N THR A 308 6.75 -37.39 23.04
CA THR A 308 7.90 -38.04 22.39
C THR A 308 9.06 -38.34 23.35
N GLY A 309 8.99 -37.89 24.60
CA GLY A 309 9.88 -38.30 25.69
C GLY A 309 9.27 -39.44 26.51
N ASN A 310 9.35 -40.67 26.03
CA ASN A 310 8.95 -41.85 26.80
C ASN A 310 9.99 -42.16 27.88
N THR A 311 9.92 -41.46 29.01
CA THR A 311 10.18 -41.96 30.38
C THR A 311 9.82 -40.86 31.37
N GLU A 312 9.15 -41.22 32.48
CA GLU A 312 8.70 -40.33 33.57
C GLU A 312 9.83 -39.64 34.36
N LEU A 313 11.03 -39.55 33.78
CA LEU A 313 12.17 -38.83 34.31
C LEU A 313 12.68 -37.87 33.22
N SER A 314 12.33 -36.60 33.43
CA SER A 314 12.78 -35.43 32.67
C SER A 314 11.99 -35.15 31.38
N MET A 315 11.34 -33.98 31.35
CA MET A 315 11.28 -33.22 30.10
C MET A 315 12.71 -33.13 29.59
N THR A 316 13.07 -33.96 28.60
CA THR A 316 14.40 -33.94 28.03
C THR A 316 14.74 -32.52 27.60
N SER A 317 15.97 -32.07 27.84
CA SER A 317 16.45 -30.71 27.52
C SER A 317 16.12 -30.27 26.09
N VAL A 318 15.97 -31.23 25.18
CA VAL A 318 15.60 -31.05 23.77
C VAL A 318 14.16 -30.57 23.57
N ASN A 319 13.17 -31.08 24.32
CA ASN A 319 11.76 -30.71 24.14
C ASN A 319 11.44 -29.33 24.75
N LYS A 320 12.04 -28.99 25.89
CA LYS A 320 12.07 -27.60 26.40
C LYS A 320 12.72 -26.66 25.39
N SER A 321 13.78 -27.12 24.70
CA SER A 321 14.45 -26.29 23.69
C SER A 321 13.54 -25.91 22.52
N HIS A 322 12.59 -26.76 22.10
CA HIS A 322 11.73 -26.43 20.96
C HIS A 322 10.68 -25.36 21.31
N ILE A 323 10.00 -25.49 22.46
CA ILE A 323 9.06 -24.46 22.93
C ILE A 323 9.78 -23.14 23.22
N PHE A 324 10.98 -23.19 23.82
CA PHE A 324 11.82 -22.02 24.01
C PHE A 324 12.14 -21.30 22.69
N LYS A 325 12.40 -22.04 21.60
CA LYS A 325 12.65 -21.44 20.27
C LYS A 325 11.44 -20.73 19.66
N LEU A 326 10.23 -21.09 20.09
CA LEU A 326 8.98 -20.45 19.67
C LEU A 326 8.58 -19.30 20.61
N CYS A 327 8.98 -19.36 21.88
CA CYS A 327 8.69 -18.38 22.93
C CYS A 327 9.97 -18.04 23.72
N SER A 328 10.91 -17.34 23.09
CA SER A 328 12.23 -17.11 23.68
C SER A 328 12.31 -15.82 24.52
N LEU A 329 11.23 -15.04 24.58
CA LEU A 329 11.19 -13.80 25.35
C LEU A 329 11.14 -14.12 26.86
N PRO A 330 12.15 -13.71 27.67
CA PRO A 330 12.26 -14.14 29.07
C PRO A 330 11.05 -13.77 29.94
N SER A 331 10.45 -12.59 29.70
CA SER A 331 9.28 -12.12 30.44
C SER A 331 8.04 -13.00 30.27
N LEU A 332 8.00 -13.82 29.21
CA LEU A 332 6.89 -14.72 28.93
C LEU A 332 7.06 -16.12 29.51
N ASN A 333 8.27 -16.48 29.98
CA ASN A 333 8.56 -17.77 30.60
C ASN A 333 8.02 -18.97 29.77
N GLU A 334 8.37 -19.01 28.48
CA GLU A 334 7.99 -20.05 27.52
C GLU A 334 6.47 -20.16 27.24
N LYS A 335 5.68 -19.15 27.60
CA LYS A 335 4.23 -19.09 27.32
C LYS A 335 3.92 -18.15 26.16
N PRO A 336 2.89 -18.45 25.35
CA PRO A 336 2.43 -17.52 24.33
C PRO A 336 1.74 -16.31 24.98
N LEU A 337 1.81 -15.16 24.32
CA LEU A 337 0.95 -14.01 24.60
C LEU A 337 -0.50 -14.40 24.29
N LYS A 338 -1.33 -14.51 25.33
CA LYS A 338 -2.74 -14.87 25.16
C LYS A 338 -3.55 -13.65 24.77
N LEU A 339 -4.30 -13.74 23.67
CA LEU A 339 -5.23 -12.70 23.25
C LEU A 339 -6.56 -12.82 23.97
N ILE A 340 -7.27 -11.70 24.07
CA ILE A 340 -8.61 -11.63 24.64
C ILE A 340 -9.56 -12.47 23.79
N GLY A 341 -10.04 -13.57 24.38
CA GLY A 341 -10.98 -14.50 23.75
C GLY A 341 -12.39 -13.94 23.65
N VAL A 342 -12.88 -13.45 24.80
CA VAL A 342 -14.22 -12.91 25.00
C VAL A 342 -14.08 -11.51 25.56
N LEU A 343 -14.78 -10.55 24.94
CA LEU A 343 -14.76 -9.18 25.40
C LEU A 343 -15.59 -9.02 26.67
N SER A 344 -14.99 -8.39 27.68
CA SER A 344 -15.75 -7.79 28.76
C SER A 344 -16.60 -6.62 28.23
N LYS A 345 -17.57 -6.20 29.04
CA LYS A 345 -18.43 -5.06 28.74
C LYS A 345 -17.60 -3.78 28.49
N ASP A 346 -16.62 -3.51 29.34
CA ASP A 346 -15.81 -2.30 29.25
C ASP A 346 -14.87 -2.33 28.04
N GLU A 347 -14.22 -3.48 27.76
CA GLU A 347 -13.38 -3.65 26.56
C GLU A 347 -14.19 -3.47 25.27
N GLY A 348 -15.38 -4.08 25.21
CA GLY A 348 -16.26 -3.97 24.05
C GLY A 348 -16.78 -2.55 23.83
N LEU A 349 -17.18 -1.84 24.90
CA LEU A 349 -17.61 -0.45 24.82
C LEU A 349 -16.46 0.47 24.38
N ASN A 350 -15.28 0.31 24.97
CA ASN A 350 -14.09 1.09 24.61
C ASN A 350 -13.72 0.88 23.15
N LEU A 351 -13.77 -0.37 22.67
CA LEU A 351 -13.48 -0.69 21.28
C LEU A 351 -14.42 0.03 20.30
N VAL A 352 -15.73 0.01 20.57
CA VAL A 352 -16.73 0.69 19.72
C VAL A 352 -16.52 2.21 19.77
N ALA A 353 -16.27 2.77 20.95
CA ALA A 353 -16.02 4.21 21.13
C ALA A 353 -14.77 4.68 20.36
N CYS A 354 -13.65 3.95 20.47
CA CYS A 354 -12.42 4.25 19.74
C CYS A 354 -12.66 4.25 18.23
N TRP A 355 -13.36 3.25 17.71
CA TRP A 355 -13.69 3.16 16.29
C TRP A 355 -14.55 4.34 15.80
N LEU A 356 -15.60 4.70 16.55
CA LEU A 356 -16.49 5.80 16.19
C LEU A 356 -15.82 7.18 16.26
N LYS A 357 -14.92 7.37 17.23
CA LYS A 357 -14.13 8.59 17.38
C LYS A 357 -13.30 8.89 16.14
N GLU A 358 -12.69 7.89 15.52
CA GLU A 358 -11.93 8.06 14.27
C GLU A 358 -12.84 8.36 13.07
N LEU A 359 -13.98 7.67 12.97
CA LEU A 359 -14.90 7.89 11.85
C LEU A 359 -15.54 9.28 11.87
N LYS A 360 -15.87 9.80 13.06
CA LYS A 360 -16.61 11.06 13.23
C LYS A 360 -15.75 12.24 13.70
N GLY A 361 -14.50 11.99 14.09
CA GLY A 361 -13.68 12.96 14.83
C GLY A 361 -14.27 13.29 16.21
N ASN A 362 -13.71 14.31 16.88
CA ASN A 362 -14.14 14.76 18.21
C ASN A 362 -15.50 15.51 18.23
N SER A 363 -16.36 15.33 17.23
CA SER A 363 -17.54 16.17 17.01
C SER A 363 -18.81 15.67 17.72
N SER A 364 -18.84 14.41 18.16
CA SER A 364 -19.99 13.82 18.87
C SER A 364 -19.86 13.94 20.38
N GLN A 365 -20.90 14.43 21.06
CA GLN A 365 -20.99 14.38 22.53
C GLN A 365 -21.22 12.95 23.05
N ASN A 366 -21.78 12.06 22.22
CA ASN A 366 -22.00 10.66 22.56
C ASN A 366 -20.98 9.77 21.82
N PRO A 367 -20.07 9.08 22.53
CA PRO A 367 -19.03 8.25 21.92
C PRO A 367 -19.57 7.02 21.17
N TYR A 368 -20.85 6.67 21.38
CA TYR A 368 -21.46 5.47 20.80
C TYR A 368 -22.40 5.76 19.63
N GLU A 369 -22.66 7.02 19.30
CA GLU A 369 -23.54 7.37 18.17
C GLU A 369 -22.95 6.84 16.85
N PRO A 370 -23.73 6.17 15.98
CA PRO A 370 -25.20 6.14 15.91
C PRO A 370 -25.88 5.05 16.74
N PHE A 371 -25.13 4.19 17.41
CA PHE A 371 -25.72 3.13 18.22
C PHE A 371 -26.27 3.67 19.55
N LYS A 372 -27.25 2.95 20.09
CA LYS A 372 -27.63 3.10 21.49
C LYS A 372 -26.67 2.27 22.34
N GLN A 373 -26.05 2.89 23.35
CA GLN A 373 -25.16 2.20 24.29
C GLN A 373 -25.82 0.93 24.85
N SER A 374 -27.09 0.99 25.22
CA SER A 374 -27.84 -0.16 25.75
C SER A 374 -27.92 -1.36 24.78
N ARG A 375 -27.92 -1.14 23.46
CA ARG A 375 -27.89 -2.22 22.47
C ARG A 375 -26.51 -2.87 22.41
N ILE A 376 -25.44 -2.05 22.43
CA ILE A 376 -24.06 -2.54 22.50
C ILE A 376 -23.87 -3.38 23.76
N GLU A 377 -24.29 -2.87 24.91
CA GLU A 377 -24.20 -3.57 26.19
C GLU A 377 -24.98 -4.89 26.20
N ALA A 378 -26.20 -4.91 25.65
CA ALA A 378 -27.00 -6.12 25.53
C ALA A 378 -26.29 -7.18 24.67
N PHE A 379 -25.66 -6.79 23.57
CA PHE A 379 -24.87 -7.70 22.74
C PHE A 379 -23.62 -8.20 23.48
N LEU A 380 -22.91 -7.33 24.20
CA LEU A 380 -21.71 -7.67 24.97
C LEU A 380 -21.99 -8.65 26.12
N ASN A 381 -23.20 -8.64 26.70
CA ASN A 381 -23.59 -9.63 27.72
C ASN A 381 -23.58 -11.08 27.20
N SER A 382 -23.58 -11.29 25.88
CA SER A 382 -23.42 -12.62 25.28
C SER A 382 -21.97 -13.14 25.26
N GLY A 383 -21.01 -12.33 25.69
CA GLY A 383 -19.58 -12.64 25.62
C GLY A 383 -19.07 -12.80 24.18
N PRO A 384 -19.26 -11.81 23.28
CA PRO A 384 -18.80 -11.92 21.91
C PRO A 384 -17.27 -11.86 21.81
N THR A 385 -16.73 -12.49 20.78
CA THR A 385 -15.35 -12.24 20.34
C THR A 385 -15.28 -10.86 19.66
N PRO A 386 -14.07 -10.26 19.53
CA PRO A 386 -13.87 -9.04 18.76
C PRO A 386 -14.50 -9.09 17.35
N ARG A 387 -14.31 -10.20 16.62
CA ARG A 387 -14.90 -10.38 15.29
C ARG A 387 -16.43 -10.40 15.31
N LYS A 388 -17.05 -11.02 16.31
CA LYS A 388 -18.51 -11.03 16.45
C LYS A 388 -19.06 -9.64 16.75
N LEU A 389 -18.38 -8.87 17.60
CA LEU A 389 -18.71 -7.47 17.86
C LEU A 389 -18.62 -6.62 16.59
N TRP A 390 -17.58 -6.81 15.78
CA TRP A 390 -17.45 -6.10 14.51
C TRP A 390 -18.53 -6.45 13.51
N ASN A 391 -18.87 -7.74 13.36
CA ASN A 391 -19.96 -8.15 12.49
C ASN A 391 -21.31 -7.59 12.96
N TRP A 392 -21.53 -7.53 14.28
CA TRP A 392 -22.74 -6.91 14.83
C TRP A 392 -22.77 -5.41 14.57
N CYS A 393 -21.69 -4.67 14.83
CA CYS A 393 -21.58 -3.25 14.51
C CYS A 393 -21.81 -2.98 13.02
N ALA A 394 -21.30 -3.84 12.14
CA ALA A 394 -21.54 -3.76 10.70
C ALA A 394 -23.02 -3.88 10.33
N GLY A 395 -23.72 -4.87 10.90
CA GLY A 395 -25.14 -5.08 10.66
C GLY A 395 -26.00 -3.93 11.19
N GLU A 396 -25.73 -3.48 12.41
CA GLU A 396 -26.43 -2.35 13.03
C GLU A 396 -26.17 -1.04 12.28
N TRP A 397 -24.96 -0.85 11.73
CA TRP A 397 -24.66 0.32 10.91
C TRP A 397 -25.49 0.35 9.64
N LEU A 398 -25.68 -0.80 8.97
CA LEU A 398 -26.53 -0.90 7.80
C LEU A 398 -27.99 -0.54 8.12
N GLU A 399 -28.54 -1.04 9.24
CA GLU A 399 -29.89 -0.70 9.71
C GLU A 399 -30.05 0.81 9.99
N VAL A 400 -29.03 1.45 10.56
CA VAL A 400 -29.01 2.92 10.78
C VAL A 400 -28.98 3.67 9.44
N THR A 401 -28.15 3.24 8.49
CA THR A 401 -28.04 3.93 7.19
C THR A 401 -29.28 3.75 6.31
N GLU A 402 -29.97 2.61 6.42
CA GLU A 402 -31.26 2.39 5.76
C GLU A 402 -32.41 3.19 6.40
N THR A 403 -32.28 3.59 7.67
CA THR A 403 -33.29 4.40 8.38
C THR A 403 -33.07 5.90 8.28
N THR A 404 -31.88 6.38 7.90
CA THR A 404 -31.69 7.77 7.43
C THR A 404 -32.17 7.93 5.99
N ASN A 405 -33.49 8.01 5.82
CA ASN A 405 -34.27 8.14 4.56
C ASN A 405 -33.99 9.41 3.72
N SER A 406 -32.75 9.91 3.63
CA SER A 406 -32.43 11.02 2.73
C SER A 406 -31.81 10.51 1.45
N THR A 407 -32.58 10.57 0.35
CA THR A 407 -32.11 10.20 -0.99
C THR A 407 -30.96 11.11 -1.44
N LEU A 408 -30.13 10.66 -2.39
CA LEU A 408 -29.07 11.51 -2.96
C LEU A 408 -29.63 12.82 -3.49
N GLN A 409 -30.84 12.78 -4.04
CA GLN A 409 -31.55 13.92 -4.58
C GLN A 409 -31.90 14.96 -3.50
N GLU A 410 -32.34 14.55 -2.31
CA GLU A 410 -32.65 15.48 -1.21
C GLU A 410 -31.40 16.19 -0.68
N ILE A 411 -30.32 15.45 -0.50
CA ILE A 411 -29.04 15.99 -0.03
C ILE A 411 -28.44 16.90 -1.11
N PHE A 412 -28.54 16.51 -2.38
CA PHE A 412 -28.17 17.34 -3.53
C PHE A 412 -28.93 18.66 -3.55
N ASN A 413 -30.26 18.63 -3.41
CA ASN A 413 -31.06 19.86 -3.39
C ASN A 413 -30.66 20.79 -2.24
N THR A 414 -30.29 20.21 -1.09
CA THR A 414 -29.80 20.96 0.07
C THR A 414 -28.49 21.68 -0.25
N TYR A 415 -27.46 20.97 -0.73
CA TYR A 415 -26.18 21.58 -1.09
C TYR A 415 -26.30 22.56 -2.26
N GLN A 416 -27.18 22.28 -3.22
CA GLN A 416 -27.44 23.18 -4.33
C GLN A 416 -28.06 24.51 -3.85
N SER A 417 -28.94 24.47 -2.84
CA SER A 417 -29.52 25.68 -2.23
C SER A 417 -28.53 26.49 -1.38
N GLN A 418 -27.43 25.86 -0.94
CA GLN A 418 -26.38 26.47 -0.11
C GLN A 418 -25.14 26.88 -0.91
N ALA A 419 -25.17 26.75 -2.24
CA ALA A 419 -24.05 27.08 -3.09
C ALA A 419 -23.67 28.56 -2.97
N ASP A 420 -22.37 28.84 -2.89
CA ASP A 420 -21.81 30.19 -2.73
C ASP A 420 -20.70 30.44 -3.77
N ASP A 421 -20.53 31.72 -4.12
CA ASP A 421 -19.59 32.24 -5.11
C ASP A 421 -18.10 32.04 -4.70
N SER A 422 -17.82 31.63 -3.47
CA SER A 422 -16.47 31.26 -3.03
C SER A 422 -15.82 30.17 -3.90
N LEU A 423 -16.63 29.34 -4.58
CA LEU A 423 -16.15 28.32 -5.51
C LEU A 423 -15.38 28.91 -6.71
N PHE A 424 -15.78 30.09 -7.22
CA PHE A 424 -15.12 30.75 -8.36
C PHE A 424 -13.75 31.33 -8.02
N LYS A 425 -13.38 31.39 -6.73
CA LYS A 425 -12.11 31.97 -6.30
C LYS A 425 -10.95 30.96 -6.35
N ASN A 426 -11.22 29.69 -6.65
CA ASN A 426 -10.21 28.62 -6.60
C ASN A 426 -10.16 27.78 -7.89
N ASP A 427 -9.28 28.17 -8.81
CA ASP A 427 -9.01 27.48 -10.08
C ASP A 427 -8.73 25.97 -9.89
N ASN A 428 -8.03 25.60 -8.81
CA ASN A 428 -7.72 24.19 -8.54
C ASN A 428 -8.98 23.41 -8.16
N ARG A 429 -9.84 23.99 -7.31
CA ARG A 429 -11.09 23.32 -6.90
C ARG A 429 -12.01 23.07 -8.10
N ILE A 430 -12.07 24.02 -9.05
CA ILE A 430 -12.83 23.84 -10.30
C ILE A 430 -12.21 22.73 -11.16
N ALA A 431 -10.88 22.70 -11.29
CA ALA A 431 -10.20 21.63 -12.02
C ALA A 431 -10.41 20.26 -11.37
N ASP A 432 -10.39 20.18 -10.03
CA ASP A 432 -10.65 18.94 -9.28
C ASP A 432 -12.09 18.45 -9.51
N LEU A 433 -13.07 19.35 -9.49
CA LEU A 433 -14.47 19.03 -9.80
C LEU A 433 -14.63 18.49 -11.23
N LEU A 434 -13.95 19.10 -12.20
CA LEU A 434 -13.98 18.64 -13.59
C LEU A 434 -13.31 17.26 -13.74
N GLU A 435 -12.14 17.05 -13.11
CA GLU A 435 -11.43 15.77 -13.11
C GLU A 435 -12.33 14.65 -12.58
N LEU A 436 -12.96 14.86 -11.43
CA LEU A 436 -13.89 13.91 -10.83
C LEU A 436 -15.09 13.64 -11.74
N SER A 437 -15.67 14.71 -12.29
CA SER A 437 -16.81 14.60 -13.22
C SER A 437 -16.47 13.75 -14.44
N PHE A 438 -15.31 13.97 -15.06
CA PHE A 438 -14.85 13.18 -16.21
C PHE A 438 -14.53 11.73 -15.85
N ASN A 439 -13.99 11.47 -14.67
CA ASN A 439 -13.78 10.10 -14.18
C ASN A 439 -15.11 9.33 -14.05
N PHE A 440 -16.20 9.98 -13.64
CA PHE A 440 -17.52 9.33 -13.54
C PHE A 440 -18.21 9.08 -14.90
N VAL A 441 -17.84 9.82 -15.94
CA VAL A 441 -18.36 9.63 -17.31
C VAL A 441 -17.41 8.88 -18.24
N LYS A 442 -16.26 8.42 -17.73
CA LYS A 442 -15.32 7.57 -18.46
C LYS A 442 -16.02 6.35 -19.06
N GLY A 443 -15.73 6.07 -20.34
CA GLY A 443 -16.35 4.99 -21.12
C GLY A 443 -17.77 5.27 -21.61
N LYS A 444 -18.38 6.41 -21.29
CA LYS A 444 -19.70 6.80 -21.81
C LYS A 444 -19.55 7.72 -23.01
N LEU A 445 -20.50 7.61 -23.95
CA LEU A 445 -20.61 8.49 -25.10
C LEU A 445 -21.31 9.79 -24.69
N ILE A 446 -20.59 10.92 -24.77
CA ILE A 446 -21.13 12.27 -24.53
C ILE A 446 -20.65 13.17 -25.67
N GLU A 447 -21.59 13.83 -26.37
CA GLU A 447 -21.29 14.71 -27.52
C GLU A 447 -20.36 14.06 -28.57
N ASN A 448 -20.63 12.78 -28.89
CA ASN A 448 -19.84 11.93 -29.81
C ASN A 448 -18.42 11.60 -29.35
N VAL A 449 -18.07 11.91 -28.11
CA VAL A 449 -16.78 11.58 -27.49
C VAL A 449 -16.94 10.46 -26.46
N ILE A 450 -16.09 9.45 -26.52
CA ILE A 450 -15.89 8.48 -25.43
C ILE A 450 -14.58 8.82 -24.74
N VAL A 451 -14.65 9.25 -23.48
CA VAL A 451 -13.45 9.54 -22.68
C VAL A 451 -12.85 8.23 -22.15
N HIS A 452 -11.57 7.99 -22.42
CA HIS A 452 -10.84 6.81 -21.96
C HIS A 452 -9.92 7.12 -20.78
N GLN A 453 -9.29 8.28 -20.78
CA GLN A 453 -8.31 8.63 -19.77
C GLN A 453 -8.37 10.12 -19.44
N ILE A 454 -8.15 10.40 -18.16
CA ILE A 454 -8.03 11.74 -17.62
C ILE A 454 -6.72 11.77 -16.85
N GLN A 455 -5.88 12.75 -17.15
CA GLN A 455 -4.63 12.97 -16.46
C GLN A 455 -4.61 14.39 -15.89
N LYS A 456 -4.37 14.48 -14.58
CA LYS A 456 -4.06 15.74 -13.92
C LYS A 456 -2.60 16.11 -14.17
N MET A 457 -2.38 17.33 -14.64
CA MET A 457 -1.03 17.80 -14.92
C MET A 457 -0.34 18.22 -13.61
N PRO A 458 0.88 17.73 -13.33
CA PRO A 458 1.61 18.12 -12.13
C PRO A 458 1.91 19.61 -12.17
N LYS A 459 1.67 20.34 -11.07
CA LYS A 459 1.99 21.76 -10.94
C LYS A 459 3.50 21.98 -11.08
N PRO A 460 3.99 22.70 -12.10
CA PRO A 460 5.38 23.17 -12.14
C PRO A 460 5.44 24.66 -11.79
N LYS A 461 6.65 25.15 -11.54
CA LYS A 461 7.01 26.57 -11.32
C LYS A 461 6.57 27.55 -12.44
N SER A 462 6.02 27.04 -13.55
CA SER A 462 5.42 27.81 -14.65
C SER A 462 4.08 27.15 -15.03
N ALA A 463 2.98 27.90 -14.90
CA ALA A 463 1.60 27.42 -14.99
C ALA A 463 1.32 26.58 -16.25
N LYS A 464 0.98 25.30 -16.05
CA LYS A 464 0.40 24.40 -17.07
C LYS A 464 -1.13 24.42 -16.99
N PHE A 465 -1.80 24.09 -18.11
CA PHE A 465 -3.22 23.72 -18.05
C PHE A 465 -3.39 22.49 -17.13
N GLN A 466 -4.54 22.37 -16.48
CA GLN A 466 -4.68 21.48 -15.31
C GLN A 466 -5.01 20.04 -15.67
N LEU A 467 -5.74 19.79 -16.77
CA LEU A 467 -6.20 18.45 -17.14
C LEU A 467 -5.90 18.14 -18.60
N LEU A 468 -5.55 16.89 -18.87
CA LEU A 468 -5.47 16.30 -20.21
C LEU A 468 -6.51 15.18 -20.31
N LEU A 469 -7.45 15.30 -21.24
CA LEU A 469 -8.40 14.24 -21.57
C LEU A 469 -7.95 13.53 -22.84
N GLU A 470 -7.97 12.19 -22.81
CA GLU A 470 -7.82 11.33 -23.97
C GLU A 470 -9.12 10.56 -24.22
N GLY A 471 -9.58 10.57 -25.47
CA GLY A 471 -10.82 9.92 -25.86
C GLY A 471 -10.87 9.58 -27.35
N ILE A 472 -12.01 9.04 -27.78
CA ILE A 472 -12.29 8.76 -29.19
C ILE A 472 -13.50 9.58 -29.63
N GLU A 473 -13.34 10.32 -30.73
CA GLU A 473 -14.41 11.05 -31.43
C GLU A 473 -14.46 10.54 -32.88
N ASN A 474 -15.59 9.96 -33.29
CA ASN A 474 -15.77 9.40 -34.65
C ASN A 474 -14.65 8.43 -35.08
N GLY A 475 -14.17 7.59 -34.16
CA GLY A 475 -13.10 6.62 -34.42
C GLY A 475 -11.68 7.18 -34.43
N LYS A 476 -11.49 8.48 -34.18
CA LYS A 476 -10.17 9.13 -34.07
C LYS A 476 -9.83 9.42 -32.62
N ILE A 477 -8.56 9.23 -32.26
CA ILE A 477 -8.04 9.61 -30.95
C ILE A 477 -8.03 11.14 -30.86
N ILE A 478 -8.64 11.66 -29.80
CA ILE A 478 -8.59 13.07 -29.44
C ILE A 478 -7.92 13.28 -28.09
N ARG A 479 -7.17 14.39 -28.00
CA ARG A 479 -6.48 14.89 -26.81
C ARG A 479 -6.95 16.31 -26.54
N ILE A 480 -7.66 16.52 -25.43
CA ILE A 480 -8.20 17.83 -25.04
C ILE A 480 -7.43 18.32 -23.80
N GLY A 481 -6.69 19.43 -23.95
CA GLY A 481 -6.12 20.13 -22.80
C GLY A 481 -7.16 21.06 -22.19
N ILE A 482 -7.37 21.02 -20.88
CA ILE A 482 -8.33 21.88 -20.17
C ILE A 482 -7.59 22.80 -19.20
N GLY A 483 -7.76 24.10 -19.41
CA GLY A 483 -7.21 25.16 -18.59
C GLY A 483 -8.30 25.97 -17.90
N VAL A 484 -8.34 25.98 -16.57
CA VAL A 484 -9.21 26.85 -15.77
C VAL A 484 -8.39 28.00 -15.21
N CYS A 485 -8.75 29.25 -15.50
CA CYS A 485 -8.08 30.41 -14.91
C CYS A 485 -9.01 31.57 -14.63
N GLN A 486 -9.14 31.95 -13.35
CA GLN A 486 -9.85 33.14 -12.89
C GLN A 486 -8.88 34.30 -12.55
N GLY A 487 -7.56 34.08 -12.66
CA GLY A 487 -6.52 35.08 -12.38
C GLY A 487 -6.40 36.23 -13.39
N HIS A 488 -5.38 37.09 -13.23
CA HIS A 488 -5.15 38.24 -14.11
C HIS A 488 -4.63 37.87 -15.50
N ALA A 489 -4.64 38.84 -16.42
CA ALA A 489 -4.31 38.66 -17.84
C ALA A 489 -2.99 37.94 -18.12
N ALA A 490 -1.93 38.19 -17.34
CA ALA A 490 -0.63 37.53 -17.53
C ALA A 490 -0.72 36.01 -17.34
N THR A 491 -1.43 35.55 -16.29
CA THR A 491 -1.64 34.14 -16.01
C THR A 491 -2.50 33.48 -17.09
N VAL A 492 -3.54 34.18 -17.55
CA VAL A 492 -4.37 33.70 -18.67
C VAL A 492 -3.53 33.52 -19.94
N GLY A 493 -2.72 34.53 -20.29
CA GLY A 493 -1.88 34.47 -21.48
C GLY A 493 -0.88 33.30 -21.44
N ALA A 494 -0.27 33.05 -20.28
CA ALA A 494 0.65 31.93 -20.09
C ALA A 494 -0.05 30.56 -20.21
N MET A 495 -1.25 30.41 -19.63
CA MET A 495 -2.03 29.18 -19.71
C MET A 495 -2.50 28.88 -21.13
N VAL A 496 -3.09 29.88 -21.80
CA VAL A 496 -3.60 29.71 -23.16
C VAL A 496 -2.47 29.41 -24.14
N LYS A 497 -1.29 30.03 -23.98
CA LYS A 497 -0.11 29.72 -24.80
C LYS A 497 0.29 28.24 -24.74
N GLN A 498 0.02 27.56 -23.63
CA GLN A 498 0.30 26.13 -23.51
C GLN A 498 -0.84 25.26 -24.03
N LEU A 499 -2.09 25.71 -23.91
CA LEU A 499 -3.23 25.07 -24.58
C LEU A 499 -3.09 25.11 -26.10
N LEU A 500 -2.29 26.04 -26.64
CA LEU A 500 -1.93 26.07 -28.06
C LEU A 500 -0.95 24.96 -28.48
N ASP A 501 -0.28 24.32 -27.51
CA ASP A 501 0.75 23.29 -27.70
C ASP A 501 1.68 23.52 -28.91
N PRO A 502 2.36 24.69 -29.01
CA PRO A 502 3.09 25.08 -30.21
C PRO A 502 4.26 24.13 -30.54
N ASP A 503 4.81 23.48 -29.52
CA ASP A 503 5.91 22.53 -29.63
C ASP A 503 5.42 21.06 -29.79
N GLY A 504 4.10 20.82 -29.80
CA GLY A 504 3.52 19.47 -29.90
C GLY A 504 3.83 18.55 -28.71
N ARG A 505 4.23 19.09 -27.55
CA ARG A 505 4.68 18.32 -26.37
C ARG A 505 3.58 17.48 -25.77
N TYR A 506 2.34 17.94 -25.88
CA TYR A 506 1.17 17.28 -25.31
C TYR A 506 0.32 16.60 -26.39
N SER A 507 0.68 16.79 -27.66
CA SER A 507 -0.06 16.28 -28.82
C SER A 507 -1.54 16.63 -28.75
N LEU A 508 -1.85 17.87 -28.33
CA LEU A 508 -3.24 18.30 -28.19
C LEU A 508 -3.91 18.33 -29.55
N THR A 509 -5.10 17.73 -29.62
CA THR A 509 -5.99 17.90 -30.78
C THR A 509 -6.82 19.17 -30.68
N ARG A 510 -7.10 19.64 -29.45
CA ARG A 510 -7.70 20.95 -29.16
C ARG A 510 -7.45 21.36 -27.70
N GLY A 511 -7.41 22.66 -27.45
CA GLY A 511 -7.38 23.21 -26.09
C GLY A 511 -8.73 23.80 -25.70
N CYS A 512 -9.09 23.70 -24.43
CA CYS A 512 -10.31 24.21 -23.84
C CYS A 512 -9.96 25.14 -22.68
N PHE A 513 -10.21 26.43 -22.86
CA PHE A 513 -10.02 27.46 -21.84
C PHE A 513 -11.35 27.75 -21.16
N ILE A 514 -11.35 27.79 -19.82
CA ILE A 514 -12.56 27.97 -19.00
C ILE A 514 -12.34 29.16 -18.06
N ARG A 515 -13.23 30.15 -18.12
CA ARG A 515 -13.16 31.37 -17.30
C ARG A 515 -14.54 31.95 -17.01
N SER A 516 -14.71 32.64 -15.87
CA SER A 516 -15.95 33.37 -15.58
C SER A 516 -16.15 34.56 -16.53
N LYS A 517 -17.39 34.69 -17.01
CA LYS A 517 -17.82 35.75 -17.94
C LYS A 517 -17.67 37.17 -17.40
N GLN A 518 -17.65 37.33 -16.07
CA GLN A 518 -17.46 38.62 -15.40
C GLN A 518 -16.04 39.17 -15.57
N LEU A 519 -15.07 38.32 -15.91
CA LEU A 519 -13.64 38.65 -15.96
C LEU A 519 -13.12 38.83 -17.39
N LYS A 520 -13.77 39.70 -18.17
CA LYS A 520 -13.42 39.95 -19.58
C LYS A 520 -12.02 40.57 -19.73
N LEU A 521 -11.29 40.10 -20.73
CA LEU A 521 -10.01 40.69 -21.14
C LEU A 521 -10.24 41.81 -22.17
N LYS A 522 -9.42 42.86 -22.11
CA LYS A 522 -9.45 43.93 -23.12
C LYS A 522 -8.86 43.41 -24.44
N PRO A 523 -9.42 43.77 -25.61
CA PRO A 523 -9.00 43.21 -26.91
C PRO A 523 -7.52 43.40 -27.28
N HIS A 524 -6.87 44.47 -26.78
CA HIS A 524 -5.47 44.77 -27.07
C HIS A 524 -4.47 43.98 -26.21
N ILE A 525 -4.93 43.18 -25.26
CA ILE A 525 -4.06 42.41 -24.36
C ILE A 525 -3.64 41.10 -25.06
N MET A 526 -2.37 40.74 -24.98
CA MET A 526 -1.81 39.52 -25.60
C MET A 526 -2.58 38.24 -25.22
N ALA A 527 -3.07 38.15 -23.99
CA ALA A 527 -3.91 37.04 -23.55
C ALA A 527 -5.22 36.90 -24.36
N PHE A 528 -5.85 38.01 -24.75
CA PHE A 528 -7.03 37.99 -25.62
C PHE A 528 -6.66 37.49 -27.03
N GLN A 529 -5.51 37.93 -27.56
CA GLN A 529 -5.01 37.45 -28.85
C GLN A 529 -4.73 35.95 -28.84
N ASN A 530 -4.12 35.43 -27.76
CA ASN A 530 -3.88 33.99 -27.59
C ASN A 530 -5.18 33.19 -27.56
N ILE A 531 -6.24 33.70 -26.91
CA ILE A 531 -7.56 33.06 -26.89
C ILE A 531 -8.17 33.04 -28.31
N GLN A 532 -8.08 34.16 -29.04
CA GLN A 532 -8.55 34.20 -30.43
C GLN A 532 -7.78 33.23 -31.32
N GLN A 533 -6.47 33.07 -31.11
CA GLN A 533 -5.68 32.06 -31.82
C GLN A 533 -6.13 30.64 -31.45
N LEU A 534 -6.35 30.35 -30.16
CA LEU A 534 -6.83 29.06 -29.70
C LEU A 534 -8.15 28.68 -30.38
N VAL A 535 -9.13 29.59 -30.37
CA VAL A 535 -10.48 29.33 -30.90
C VAL A 535 -10.52 29.34 -32.42
N ASN A 536 -9.99 30.39 -33.07
CA ASN A 536 -10.21 30.60 -34.50
C ASN A 536 -9.21 29.84 -35.40
N ILE A 537 -8.02 29.52 -34.89
CA ILE A 537 -6.95 28.91 -35.71
C ILE A 537 -6.78 27.42 -35.38
N GLN A 538 -6.81 27.03 -34.11
CA GLN A 538 -6.54 25.65 -33.68
C GLN A 538 -7.80 24.85 -33.32
N GLY A 539 -9.00 25.40 -33.52
CA GLY A 539 -10.25 24.72 -33.18
C GLY A 539 -10.38 24.44 -31.68
N GLY A 540 -9.76 25.26 -30.83
CA GLY A 540 -9.97 25.22 -29.39
C GLY A 540 -11.28 25.88 -28.97
N LYS A 541 -11.54 25.90 -27.67
CA LYS A 541 -12.74 26.49 -27.07
C LYS A 541 -12.40 27.49 -25.99
N ASP A 542 -13.19 28.55 -25.93
CA ASP A 542 -13.25 29.54 -24.85
C ASP A 542 -14.64 29.42 -24.23
N ILE A 543 -14.72 28.80 -23.06
CA ILE A 543 -15.96 28.46 -22.38
C ILE A 543 -16.19 29.44 -21.23
N ASP A 544 -17.33 30.12 -21.30
CA ASP A 544 -17.86 30.92 -20.20
C ASP A 544 -18.31 29.97 -19.07
N LEU A 545 -17.69 30.09 -17.90
CA LEU A 545 -18.11 29.35 -16.72
C LEU A 545 -19.41 29.96 -16.17
N ILE A 546 -20.50 29.19 -16.26
CA ILE A 546 -21.85 29.58 -15.82
C ILE A 546 -22.11 29.08 -14.40
N ASP A 547 -22.57 29.98 -13.53
CA ASP A 547 -22.57 29.73 -12.09
C ASP A 547 -23.37 28.48 -11.69
N HIS A 548 -24.60 28.39 -12.18
CA HIS A 548 -25.48 27.25 -11.92
C HIS A 548 -24.89 25.90 -12.37
N GLN A 549 -24.16 25.86 -13.50
CA GLN A 549 -23.59 24.62 -14.01
C GLN A 549 -22.47 24.10 -13.11
N LEU A 550 -21.70 25.02 -12.52
CA LEU A 550 -20.63 24.67 -11.60
C LEU A 550 -21.18 24.28 -10.22
N PHE A 551 -22.19 25.00 -9.73
CA PHE A 551 -22.88 24.67 -8.48
C PHE A 551 -23.55 23.30 -8.52
N GLU A 552 -24.11 22.91 -9.67
CA GLU A 552 -24.68 21.57 -9.86
C GLU A 552 -23.63 20.47 -9.67
N LEU A 553 -22.43 20.65 -10.23
CA LEU A 553 -21.34 19.69 -10.09
C LEU A 553 -20.76 19.68 -8.66
N ASP A 554 -20.61 20.84 -8.03
CA ASP A 554 -20.13 20.93 -6.64
C ASP A 554 -21.15 20.35 -5.66
N ALA A 555 -22.44 20.62 -5.82
CA ALA A 555 -23.50 20.04 -5.00
C ALA A 555 -23.52 18.51 -5.11
N LEU A 556 -23.43 17.96 -6.32
CA LEU A 556 -23.32 16.51 -6.51
C LEU A 556 -22.09 15.95 -5.79
N PHE A 557 -20.94 16.61 -5.90
CA PHE A 557 -19.73 16.16 -5.23
C PHE A 557 -19.83 16.22 -3.70
N GLN A 558 -20.40 17.29 -3.16
CA GLN A 558 -20.66 17.42 -1.72
C GLN A 558 -21.62 16.34 -1.22
N SER A 559 -22.68 16.04 -1.98
CA SER A 559 -23.58 14.93 -1.66
C SER A 559 -22.87 13.58 -1.68
N LEU A 560 -22.08 13.29 -2.71
CA LEU A 560 -21.32 12.04 -2.78
C LEU A 560 -20.30 11.93 -1.63
N ASN A 561 -19.67 13.03 -1.24
CA ASN A 561 -18.81 13.06 -0.06
C ASN A 561 -19.58 12.84 1.24
N PHE A 562 -20.79 13.38 1.37
CA PHE A 562 -21.66 13.11 2.50
C PHE A 562 -21.98 11.62 2.60
N PHE A 563 -22.38 10.97 1.50
CA PHE A 563 -22.62 9.52 1.48
C PHE A 563 -21.34 8.74 1.84
N ASN A 564 -20.21 9.10 1.25
CA ASN A 564 -18.92 8.45 1.50
C ASN A 564 -18.40 8.62 2.94
N LYS A 565 -18.64 9.77 3.58
CA LYS A 565 -18.26 10.05 4.97
C LYS A 565 -19.16 9.32 5.96
N ASN A 566 -20.45 9.23 5.66
CA ASN A 566 -21.42 8.55 6.51
C ASN A 566 -21.54 7.05 6.21
N GLY A 567 -20.78 6.53 5.24
CA GLY A 567 -20.79 5.12 4.86
C GLY A 567 -22.11 4.66 4.25
N ILE A 568 -22.89 5.58 3.67
CA ILE A 568 -24.18 5.30 3.04
C ILE A 568 -23.94 4.80 1.62
N LEU A 569 -24.48 3.63 1.28
CA LEU A 569 -24.43 3.09 -0.07
C LEU A 569 -25.45 3.79 -0.98
N LEU A 570 -25.05 4.08 -2.21
CA LEU A 570 -25.96 4.63 -3.21
C LEU A 570 -26.94 3.55 -3.67
N THR A 571 -28.23 3.88 -3.67
CA THR A 571 -29.26 3.02 -4.25
C THR A 571 -29.19 3.04 -5.79
N PRO A 572 -29.84 2.09 -6.49
CA PRO A 572 -29.96 2.17 -7.95
C PRO A 572 -30.56 3.48 -8.47
N GLN A 573 -31.49 4.08 -7.71
CA GLN A 573 -32.08 5.38 -8.04
C GLN A 573 -31.08 6.53 -7.88
N ASP A 574 -30.24 6.48 -6.84
CA ASP A 574 -29.17 7.48 -6.63
C ASP A 574 -28.09 7.37 -7.72
N GLU A 575 -27.77 6.16 -8.15
CA GLU A 575 -26.86 5.92 -9.28
C GLU A 575 -27.40 6.46 -10.61
N GLU A 576 -28.72 6.33 -10.84
CA GLU A 576 -29.40 6.92 -12.00
C GLU A 576 -29.41 8.45 -11.91
N PHE A 577 -29.73 9.02 -10.75
CA PHE A 577 -29.72 10.46 -10.51
C PHE A 577 -28.33 11.06 -10.75
N LYS A 578 -27.28 10.49 -10.13
CA LYS A 578 -25.88 10.87 -10.35
C LYS A 578 -25.52 10.84 -11.84
N ARG A 579 -25.91 9.77 -12.54
CA ARG A 579 -25.65 9.61 -13.97
C ARG A 579 -26.34 10.71 -14.78
N LYS A 580 -27.61 11.02 -14.47
CA LYS A 580 -28.39 12.04 -15.15
C LYS A 580 -27.74 13.43 -15.03
N ILE A 581 -27.36 13.84 -13.83
CA ILE A 581 -26.69 15.14 -13.60
C ILE A 581 -25.41 15.24 -14.43
N LEU A 582 -24.55 14.21 -14.40
CA LEU A 582 -23.27 14.24 -15.10
C LEU A 582 -23.40 14.17 -16.63
N THR A 583 -24.29 13.32 -17.16
CA THR A 583 -24.46 13.21 -18.62
C THR A 583 -25.26 14.37 -19.21
N GLN A 584 -26.04 15.08 -18.40
CA GLN A 584 -26.82 16.25 -18.82
C GLN A 584 -26.12 17.59 -18.52
N SER A 585 -25.04 17.58 -17.75
CA SER A 585 -24.25 18.77 -17.41
C SER A 585 -23.84 19.57 -18.65
N GLY A 586 -24.29 20.83 -18.70
CA GLY A 586 -23.97 21.74 -19.80
C GLY A 586 -22.47 21.96 -19.96
N LEU A 587 -21.74 22.11 -18.86
CA LEU A 587 -20.29 22.34 -18.87
C LEU A 587 -19.51 21.15 -19.44
N ILE A 588 -19.86 19.91 -19.03
CA ILE A 588 -19.22 18.69 -19.53
C ILE A 588 -19.48 18.52 -21.02
N LYS A 589 -20.73 18.70 -21.46
CA LYS A 589 -21.09 18.66 -22.89
C LYS A 589 -20.37 19.75 -23.69
N GLU A 590 -20.26 20.95 -23.16
CA GLU A 590 -19.61 22.04 -23.85
C GLU A 590 -18.10 21.79 -24.04
N ILE A 591 -17.43 21.23 -23.04
CA ILE A 591 -16.02 20.80 -23.16
C ILE A 591 -15.84 19.70 -24.21
N LEU A 592 -16.73 18.70 -24.21
CA LEU A 592 -16.60 17.52 -25.08
C LEU A 592 -17.08 17.75 -26.51
N SER A 593 -18.04 18.65 -26.73
CA SER A 593 -18.58 18.89 -28.07
C SER A 593 -17.50 19.34 -29.05
N SER A 594 -17.73 19.10 -30.33
CA SER A 594 -16.83 19.55 -31.37
C SER A 594 -16.78 21.10 -31.42
N PRO A 595 -15.64 21.69 -31.80
CA PRO A 595 -15.55 23.13 -32.01
C PRO A 595 -16.46 23.52 -33.17
N LYS A 596 -17.30 24.54 -32.99
CA LYS A 596 -18.15 25.03 -34.07
C LYS A 596 -17.26 25.75 -35.09
N PRO A 597 -17.24 25.38 -36.38
CA PRO A 597 -16.67 26.24 -37.39
C PRO A 597 -17.48 27.54 -37.41
N LYS A 598 -16.80 28.68 -37.40
CA LYS A 598 -17.43 29.97 -37.70
C LYS A 598 -17.36 30.25 -39.18
#